data_AF-A0A8D2KQJ0-F1
#
_entry.id   AF-A0A8D2KQJ0-F1
#
_cell.length_a   1.000
_cell.length_b   1.000
_cell.length_c   1.000
_cell.angle_alpha   90.00
_cell.angle_beta   90.00
_cell.angle_gamma   90.00
#
_symmetry.space_group_name_H-M   'P 1'
#
loop_
_entity.id
_entity.type
_entity.pdbx_description
1 polymer ?
#
loop_
_entity_poly.entity_id
_entity_poly.type
_entity_poly.pdbx_seq_one_letter_code
_entity_poly.pdbx_strand_id
1 'polypeptide(L)'
;MGLKETLRCLAVGLALLALCIRGSFGVPTFRKERGVHPDPELSDRQHEDNQSFQYDHEAFLGKEEAKTFDQLTPEESKERLGKIVDRIDDNKDGFVTTEELKNWIKRVQKRHIFENVAKVWKDYDLNKDNKISWEEYKQATYGYFLENAAEFQDATEQHNFKKMLPRDERRFKRADLDGDLEATREEFTAFLHPEEFEHMKDIVVLETLEDIDKNEDGFVDQDEYIADMFAHEDGGPEPDWVVTEREQFADFRDLNKDGKMDKEEIRHWILPQDYDHALAEARHLVYESDVDKDQKLTKEEILDNWNMFVGSQATNYGEDLTKDHDEL
;
A
#
# COMPACT_ATOMS: atom_id res chain seq x y z
N MET A 1 -27.71 9.01 -3.45
CA MET A 1 -27.24 7.76 -2.83
C MET A 1 -26.35 7.06 -3.84
N GLY A 2 -25.09 7.46 -3.98
CA GLY A 2 -24.27 6.95 -5.10
C GLY A 2 -22.89 7.56 -5.28
N LEU A 3 -22.35 8.21 -4.25
CA LEU A 3 -20.94 8.66 -4.24
C LEU A 3 -20.36 8.57 -2.82
N LYS A 4 -21.15 8.95 -1.81
CA LYS A 4 -20.77 8.80 -0.38
C LYS A 4 -20.72 7.34 0.09
N GLU A 5 -21.58 6.48 -0.45
CA GLU A 5 -21.60 5.05 -0.13
C GLU A 5 -20.44 4.32 -0.83
N THR A 6 -20.11 4.67 -2.08
CA THR A 6 -18.97 4.10 -2.81
C THR A 6 -17.62 4.53 -2.23
N LEU A 7 -17.48 5.79 -1.74
CA LEU A 7 -16.28 6.25 -1.04
C LEU A 7 -16.09 5.54 0.32
N ARG A 8 -17.17 5.20 1.03
CA ARG A 8 -17.09 4.40 2.25
C ARG A 8 -16.70 2.94 1.97
N CYS A 9 -17.22 2.34 0.91
CA CYS A 9 -16.83 0.99 0.46
C CYS A 9 -15.35 0.91 0.07
N LEU A 10 -14.82 1.95 -0.59
CA LEU A 10 -13.39 2.08 -0.92
C LEU A 10 -12.53 2.27 0.33
N ALA A 11 -12.97 3.07 1.29
CA ALA A 11 -12.24 3.31 2.53
C ALA A 11 -12.13 2.04 3.41
N VAL A 12 -13.17 1.21 3.47
CA VAL A 12 -13.14 -0.08 4.20
C VAL A 12 -12.27 -1.11 3.47
N GLY A 13 -12.35 -1.20 2.14
CA GLY A 13 -11.45 -2.04 1.34
C GLY A 13 -9.98 -1.65 1.48
N LEU A 14 -9.68 -0.35 1.50
CA LEU A 14 -8.34 0.19 1.74
C LEU A 14 -7.87 0.00 3.19
N ALA A 15 -8.77 0.04 4.19
CA ALA A 15 -8.43 -0.24 5.58
C ALA A 15 -8.09 -1.72 5.83
N LEU A 16 -8.80 -2.64 5.17
CA LEU A 16 -8.46 -4.07 5.19
C LEU A 16 -7.18 -4.38 4.41
N LEU A 17 -6.97 -3.76 3.24
CA LEU A 17 -5.67 -3.81 2.56
C LEU A 17 -4.55 -3.25 3.44
N ALA A 18 -4.77 -2.13 4.15
CA ALA A 18 -3.83 -1.55 5.11
C ALA A 18 -3.58 -2.44 6.35
N LEU A 19 -4.57 -3.24 6.78
CA LEU A 19 -4.43 -4.24 7.85
C LEU A 19 -3.69 -5.49 7.36
N CYS A 20 -3.94 -5.96 6.14
CA CYS A 20 -3.17 -7.03 5.49
C CYS A 20 -1.72 -6.60 5.18
N ILE A 21 -1.53 -5.32 4.84
CA ILE A 21 -0.24 -4.61 4.75
C ILE A 21 0.40 -4.63 6.15
N ARG A 22 -0.28 -4.23 7.22
CA ARG A 22 0.26 -4.33 8.60
C ARG A 22 0.58 -5.76 9.06
N GLY A 23 -0.01 -6.78 8.44
CA GLY A 23 0.32 -8.19 8.64
C GLY A 23 1.41 -8.75 7.72
N SER A 24 1.80 -8.03 6.66
CA SER A 24 2.71 -8.52 5.60
C SER A 24 3.93 -7.64 5.35
N PHE A 25 4.02 -6.45 5.95
CA PHE A 25 5.30 -5.78 6.13
C PHE A 25 5.98 -6.42 7.33
N GLY A 26 7.10 -7.12 7.08
CA GLY A 26 8.10 -7.34 8.10
C GLY A 26 8.59 -5.99 8.60
N VAL A 27 7.88 -5.42 9.57
CA VAL A 27 8.36 -4.29 10.36
C VAL A 27 9.68 -4.78 10.96
N PRO A 28 10.83 -4.12 10.70
CA PRO A 28 12.06 -4.45 11.40
C PRO A 28 11.73 -4.36 12.89
N THR A 29 11.92 -5.45 13.64
CA THR A 29 11.69 -5.47 15.07
C THR A 29 12.63 -4.45 15.73
N PHE A 30 12.17 -3.22 15.86
CA PHE A 30 12.84 -2.18 16.61
C PHE A 30 12.92 -2.67 18.05
N ARG A 31 14.16 -2.84 18.51
CA ARG A 31 14.52 -3.24 19.86
C ARG A 31 13.77 -2.35 20.87
N LYS A 32 12.75 -2.91 21.52
CA LYS A 32 11.84 -2.20 22.43
C LYS A 32 12.55 -1.94 23.77
N GLU A 33 13.21 -0.79 23.91
CA GLU A 33 13.42 -0.21 25.25
C GLU A 33 12.07 0.31 25.76
N ARG A 34 11.63 -0.23 26.90
CA ARG A 34 10.35 0.10 27.53
C ARG A 34 10.36 1.56 28.01
N GLY A 35 9.64 2.42 27.30
CA GLY A 35 9.06 3.64 27.81
C GLY A 35 7.56 3.61 27.47
N VAL A 36 6.70 3.77 28.48
CA VAL A 36 5.26 3.92 28.28
C VAL A 36 5.05 5.20 27.46
N HIS A 37 4.77 5.06 26.16
CA HIS A 37 4.30 6.16 25.34
C HIS A 37 2.78 6.30 25.54
N PRO A 38 2.26 7.51 25.76
CA PRO A 38 0.83 7.75 25.85
C PRO A 38 0.17 7.45 24.49
N ASP A 39 -1.13 7.15 24.52
CA ASP A 39 -1.98 6.97 23.34
C ASP A 39 -1.63 7.98 22.23
N PRO A 40 -1.68 7.60 20.95
CA PRO A 40 -1.43 8.53 19.86
C PRO A 40 -2.46 9.66 19.93
N GLU A 41 -2.03 10.83 20.38
CA GLU A 41 -2.84 12.05 20.36
C GLU A 41 -3.24 12.33 18.91
N LEU A 42 -4.54 12.15 18.66
CA LEU A 42 -5.24 12.71 17.51
C LEU A 42 -4.91 14.21 17.44
N SER A 43 -4.66 14.70 16.22
CA SER A 43 -4.27 16.09 15.96
C SER A 43 -5.14 17.11 16.71
N ASP A 44 -4.50 18.07 17.40
CA ASP A 44 -5.15 19.16 18.17
C ASP A 44 -5.84 20.22 17.30
N ARG A 45 -5.90 20.06 15.97
CA ARG A 45 -6.41 21.08 15.06
C ARG A 45 -7.94 21.03 14.98
N GLN A 46 -8.58 22.20 15.12
CA GLN A 46 -10.02 22.34 14.94
C GLN A 46 -10.43 22.01 13.49
N HIS A 47 -11.48 21.19 13.37
CA HIS A 47 -12.08 20.80 12.10
C HIS A 47 -12.65 22.02 11.35
N GLU A 48 -12.03 22.39 10.23
CA GLU A 48 -12.66 23.20 9.20
C GLU A 48 -12.81 22.34 7.94
N ASP A 49 -14.06 22.17 7.48
CA ASP A 49 -14.49 21.27 6.39
C ASP A 49 -13.86 21.56 5.00
N ASN A 50 -12.85 22.43 4.92
CA ASN A 50 -12.27 22.92 3.66
C ASN A 50 -10.73 22.77 3.56
N GLN A 51 -10.09 22.04 4.48
CA GLN A 51 -8.63 21.75 4.47
C GLN A 51 -8.29 20.27 4.71
N SER A 52 -9.20 19.34 4.37
CA SER A 52 -9.16 17.95 4.86
C SER A 52 -8.09 17.03 4.25
N PHE A 53 -7.35 17.44 3.22
CA PHE A 53 -6.48 16.49 2.51
C PHE A 53 -5.13 16.24 3.21
N GLN A 54 -4.51 17.25 3.85
CA GLN A 54 -3.34 17.01 4.72
C GLN A 54 -3.65 16.01 5.84
N TYR A 55 -4.89 16.03 6.33
CA TYR A 55 -5.37 15.15 7.40
C TYR A 55 -5.61 13.72 6.91
N ASP A 56 -6.24 13.56 5.74
CA ASP A 56 -6.43 12.26 5.10
C ASP A 56 -5.08 11.60 4.71
N HIS A 57 -4.06 12.41 4.40
CA HIS A 57 -2.70 11.95 4.11
C HIS A 57 -1.90 11.58 5.37
N GLU A 58 -1.97 12.38 6.44
CA GLU A 58 -1.32 12.08 7.72
C GLU A 58 -1.89 10.80 8.37
N ALA A 59 -3.18 10.52 8.15
CA ALA A 59 -3.85 9.31 8.60
C ALA A 59 -3.39 8.04 7.85
N PHE A 60 -2.98 8.15 6.58
CA PHE A 60 -2.61 7.02 5.73
C PHE A 60 -1.10 6.72 5.73
N LEU A 61 -0.26 7.76 5.69
CA LEU A 61 1.21 7.65 5.59
C LEU A 61 1.92 7.74 6.96
N GLY A 62 1.20 8.19 7.98
CA GLY A 62 1.78 8.49 9.29
C GLY A 62 2.54 9.81 9.33
N LYS A 63 2.67 10.39 10.53
CA LYS A 63 3.19 11.75 10.76
C LYS A 63 4.65 11.96 10.33
N GLU A 64 5.41 10.92 9.99
CA GLU A 64 6.84 11.04 9.67
C GLU A 64 7.10 11.29 8.18
N GLU A 65 6.31 10.70 7.28
CA GLU A 65 6.43 10.89 5.83
C GLU A 65 5.85 12.25 5.39
N ALA A 66 4.78 12.71 6.05
CA ALA A 66 4.18 14.03 5.83
C ALA A 66 5.11 15.22 6.22
N LYS A 67 6.19 14.98 6.99
CA LYS A 67 7.11 16.03 7.47
C LYS A 67 8.15 16.49 6.45
N THR A 68 8.31 15.82 5.31
CA THR A 68 9.30 16.25 4.28
C THR A 68 8.85 17.53 3.57
N PHE A 69 7.54 17.77 3.48
CA PHE A 69 6.93 18.94 2.85
C PHE A 69 7.30 20.28 3.52
N ASP A 70 7.48 20.31 4.84
CA ASP A 70 7.74 21.54 5.60
C ASP A 70 9.18 22.08 5.44
N GLN A 71 10.02 21.42 4.62
CA GLN A 71 11.45 21.75 4.51
C GLN A 71 11.78 22.74 3.39
N LEU A 72 10.91 22.93 2.39
CA LEU A 72 11.15 23.80 1.24
C LEU A 72 10.26 25.05 1.27
N THR A 73 10.79 26.18 0.79
CA THR A 73 9.97 27.38 0.57
C THR A 73 8.97 27.17 -0.58
N PRO A 74 7.87 27.94 -0.66
CA PRO A 74 6.95 27.88 -1.80
C PRO A 74 7.66 28.11 -3.14
N GLU A 75 8.62 29.03 -3.19
CA GLU A 75 9.39 29.35 -4.38
C GLU A 75 10.27 28.17 -4.82
N GLU A 76 10.97 27.52 -3.89
CA GLU A 76 11.78 26.33 -4.18
C GLU A 76 10.89 25.16 -4.61
N SER A 77 9.76 24.96 -3.95
CA SER A 77 8.78 23.91 -4.29
C SER A 77 8.27 24.09 -5.72
N LYS A 78 7.91 25.33 -6.12
CA LYS A 78 7.52 25.65 -7.49
C LYS A 78 8.64 25.45 -8.49
N GLU A 79 9.88 25.85 -8.17
CA GLU A 79 11.01 25.65 -9.08
C GLU A 79 11.25 24.15 -9.34
N ARG A 80 11.27 23.35 -8.28
CA ARG A 80 11.52 21.90 -8.37
C ARG A 80 10.35 21.16 -9.02
N LEU A 81 9.11 21.54 -8.69
CA LEU A 81 7.91 21.04 -9.38
C LEU A 81 7.96 21.37 -10.87
N GLY A 82 8.42 22.57 -11.24
CA GLY A 82 8.55 22.96 -12.65
C GLY A 82 9.47 22.03 -13.44
N LYS A 83 10.55 21.52 -12.83
CA LYS A 83 11.44 20.53 -13.46
C LYS A 83 10.80 19.15 -13.57
N ILE A 84 9.95 18.79 -12.60
CA ILE A 84 9.15 17.56 -12.66
C ILE A 84 8.14 17.64 -13.80
N VAL A 85 7.43 18.76 -13.95
CA VAL A 85 6.47 18.99 -15.05
C VAL A 85 7.11 18.79 -16.41
N ASP A 86 8.33 19.31 -16.62
CA ASP A 86 9.07 19.12 -17.87
C ASP A 86 9.39 17.65 -18.20
N ARG A 87 9.36 16.75 -17.19
CA ARG A 87 9.53 15.30 -17.36
C ARG A 87 8.21 14.54 -17.48
N ILE A 88 7.12 15.14 -16.99
CA ILE A 88 5.77 14.59 -17.17
C ILE A 88 5.36 14.73 -18.64
N ASP A 89 5.66 15.89 -19.26
CA ASP A 89 5.45 16.14 -20.69
C ASP A 89 6.42 15.30 -21.56
N ASP A 90 6.07 14.04 -21.76
CA ASP A 90 6.88 13.06 -22.51
C ASP A 90 6.99 13.44 -23.99
N ASN A 91 5.91 14.00 -24.56
CA ASN A 91 5.82 14.34 -25.97
C ASN A 91 6.40 15.74 -26.31
N LYS A 92 6.63 16.59 -25.30
CA LYS A 92 7.22 17.93 -25.37
C LYS A 92 6.38 18.94 -26.15
N ASP A 93 5.06 18.81 -26.11
CA ASP A 93 4.13 19.77 -26.73
C ASP A 93 3.80 20.96 -25.82
N GLY A 94 4.31 20.97 -24.58
CA GLY A 94 4.09 22.02 -23.59
C GLY A 94 2.83 21.80 -22.75
N PHE A 95 2.13 20.69 -22.93
CA PHE A 95 0.95 20.33 -22.17
C PHE A 95 1.15 19.00 -21.45
N VAL A 96 0.57 18.88 -20.26
CA VAL A 96 0.48 17.63 -19.52
C VAL A 96 -0.93 17.07 -19.68
N THR A 97 -1.04 15.94 -20.36
CA THR A 97 -2.31 15.21 -20.48
C THR A 97 -2.55 14.29 -19.28
N THR A 98 -3.81 13.88 -19.06
CA THR A 98 -4.15 12.86 -18.06
C THR A 98 -3.36 11.55 -18.26
N GLU A 99 -3.09 11.17 -19.50
CA GLU A 99 -2.37 9.93 -19.83
C GLU A 99 -0.89 10.04 -19.46
N GLU A 100 -0.25 11.16 -19.76
CA GLU A 100 1.14 11.44 -19.35
C GLU A 100 1.26 11.48 -17.83
N LEU A 101 0.35 12.19 -17.15
CA LEU A 101 0.36 12.28 -15.70
C LEU A 101 0.14 10.91 -15.03
N LYS A 102 -0.77 10.09 -15.55
CA LYS A 102 -0.97 8.70 -15.08
C LYS A 102 0.31 7.89 -15.23
N ASN A 103 0.94 7.93 -16.41
CA ASN A 103 2.14 7.15 -16.68
C ASN A 103 3.32 7.62 -15.82
N TRP A 104 3.40 8.93 -15.56
CA TRP A 104 4.35 9.50 -14.60
C TRP A 104 4.13 8.99 -13.18
N ILE A 105 2.89 9.04 -12.66
CA ILE A 105 2.56 8.55 -11.31
C ILE A 105 2.97 7.08 -11.15
N LYS A 106 2.63 6.21 -12.13
CA LYS A 106 3.06 4.80 -12.11
C LYS A 106 4.58 4.64 -12.10
N ARG A 107 5.28 5.50 -12.83
CA ARG A 107 6.75 5.50 -12.88
C ARG A 107 7.36 5.89 -11.54
N VAL A 108 6.82 6.93 -10.89
CA VAL A 108 7.25 7.40 -9.57
C VAL A 108 7.05 6.32 -8.52
N GLN A 109 5.84 5.73 -8.46
CA GLN A 109 5.52 4.63 -7.55
C GLN A 109 6.50 3.47 -7.72
N LYS A 110 6.68 3.01 -8.97
CA LYS A 110 7.62 1.92 -9.28
C LYS A 110 9.03 2.27 -8.84
N ARG A 111 9.54 3.46 -9.17
CA ARG A 111 10.87 3.89 -8.75
C ARG A 111 11.02 3.83 -7.22
N HIS A 112 10.06 4.39 -6.48
CA HIS A 112 10.11 4.40 -5.02
C HIS A 112 10.18 2.98 -4.43
N ILE A 113 9.43 2.03 -4.98
CA ILE A 113 9.50 0.61 -4.61
C ILE A 113 10.93 0.06 -4.80
N PHE A 114 11.52 0.26 -5.99
CA PHE A 114 12.88 -0.23 -6.27
C PHE A 114 13.94 0.46 -5.40
N GLU A 115 13.78 1.75 -5.10
CA GLU A 115 14.68 2.48 -4.19
C GLU A 115 14.61 1.93 -2.77
N ASN A 116 13.42 1.62 -2.27
CA ASN A 116 13.26 1.03 -0.94
C ASN A 116 13.88 -0.37 -0.85
N VAL A 117 13.71 -1.19 -1.88
CA VAL A 117 14.40 -2.48 -1.97
C VAL A 117 15.92 -2.30 -2.02
N ALA A 118 16.41 -1.30 -2.77
CA ALA A 118 17.85 -1.01 -2.84
C ALA A 118 18.45 -0.56 -1.49
N LYS A 119 17.68 0.18 -0.66
CA LYS A 119 18.11 0.61 0.68
C LYS A 119 18.38 -0.58 1.60
N VAL A 120 17.50 -1.58 1.58
CA VAL A 120 17.60 -2.78 2.44
C VAL A 120 18.42 -3.92 1.81
N TRP A 121 18.80 -3.80 0.54
CA TRP A 121 19.50 -4.86 -0.21
C TRP A 121 20.72 -5.43 0.52
N LYS A 122 21.54 -4.55 1.10
CA LYS A 122 22.79 -4.91 1.78
C LYS A 122 22.57 -5.66 3.10
N ASP A 123 21.38 -5.56 3.67
CA ASP A 123 21.04 -6.24 4.93
C ASP A 123 20.70 -7.72 4.66
N TYR A 124 20.29 -8.04 3.43
CA TYR A 124 19.93 -9.40 3.00
C TYR A 124 21.02 -10.08 2.16
N ASP A 125 21.73 -9.36 1.30
CA ASP A 125 22.86 -9.89 0.50
C ASP A 125 24.13 -10.01 1.37
N LEU A 126 24.15 -11.04 2.23
CA LEU A 126 25.20 -11.27 3.21
C LEU A 126 26.53 -11.67 2.56
N ASN A 127 26.46 -12.45 1.48
CA ASN A 127 27.63 -12.96 0.79
C ASN A 127 28.20 -11.99 -0.28
N LYS A 128 27.42 -10.97 -0.67
CA LYS A 128 27.76 -9.92 -1.66
C LYS A 128 27.90 -10.42 -3.10
N ASP A 129 27.12 -11.42 -3.49
CA ASP A 129 27.02 -11.91 -4.86
C ASP A 129 26.00 -11.14 -5.71
N ASN A 130 25.35 -10.12 -5.12
CA ASN A 130 24.32 -9.30 -5.75
C ASN A 130 23.07 -10.09 -6.14
N LYS A 131 22.81 -11.19 -5.43
CA LYS A 131 21.52 -11.87 -5.33
C LYS A 131 21.15 -12.00 -3.85
N ILE A 132 19.91 -12.42 -3.58
CA ILE A 132 19.47 -12.78 -2.23
C ILE A 132 18.94 -14.20 -2.30
N SER A 133 19.66 -15.14 -1.69
CA SER A 133 19.17 -16.51 -1.57
C SER A 133 18.06 -16.65 -0.53
N TRP A 134 17.20 -17.66 -0.69
CA TRP A 134 16.18 -17.97 0.33
C TRP A 134 16.79 -18.14 1.73
N GLU A 135 17.94 -18.80 1.83
CA GLU A 135 18.61 -19.01 3.13
C GLU A 135 19.16 -17.71 3.73
N GLU A 136 19.66 -16.79 2.90
CA GLU A 136 20.07 -15.45 3.38
C GLU A 136 18.89 -14.64 3.89
N TYR A 137 17.80 -14.59 3.14
CA TYR A 137 16.56 -13.94 3.59
C TYR A 137 16.07 -14.55 4.90
N LYS A 138 15.99 -15.88 4.96
CA LYS A 138 15.56 -16.61 6.14
C LYS A 138 16.47 -16.36 7.34
N GLN A 139 17.79 -16.29 7.15
CA GLN A 139 18.72 -15.99 8.23
C GLN A 139 18.57 -14.54 8.71
N ALA A 140 18.45 -13.58 7.80
CA ALA A 140 18.29 -12.16 8.14
C ALA A 140 16.96 -11.89 8.88
N THR A 141 15.87 -12.49 8.42
CA THR A 141 14.51 -12.25 8.95
C THR A 141 14.22 -13.11 10.18
N TYR A 142 14.65 -14.38 10.17
CA TYR A 142 14.26 -15.38 11.15
C TYR A 142 15.42 -15.96 11.96
N GLY A 143 16.67 -15.59 11.68
CA GLY A 143 17.85 -16.16 12.35
C GLY A 143 17.80 -16.06 13.87
N TYR A 144 17.38 -14.90 14.40
CA TYR A 144 17.22 -14.73 15.85
C TYR A 144 16.19 -15.70 16.44
N PHE A 145 15.07 -15.93 15.76
CA PHE A 145 14.04 -16.88 16.19
C PHE A 145 14.50 -18.33 16.10
N LEU A 146 15.20 -18.69 15.01
CA LEU A 146 15.74 -20.03 14.79
C LEU A 146 16.82 -20.40 15.81
N GLU A 147 17.69 -19.46 16.16
CA GLU A 147 18.79 -19.67 17.10
C GLU A 147 18.34 -19.66 18.57
N ASN A 148 17.29 -18.89 18.89
CA ASN A 148 16.80 -18.70 20.26
C ASN A 148 15.41 -19.30 20.48
N ALA A 149 15.02 -20.31 19.70
CA ALA A 149 13.70 -20.95 19.75
C ALA A 149 13.27 -21.41 21.17
N ALA A 150 14.25 -21.74 22.03
CA ALA A 150 14.01 -22.13 23.43
C ALA A 150 13.68 -20.95 24.37
N GLU A 151 13.97 -19.71 23.97
CA GLU A 151 13.69 -18.49 24.75
C GLU A 151 12.27 -17.97 24.53
N PHE A 152 11.66 -18.29 23.38
CA PHE A 152 10.28 -17.94 23.08
C PHE A 152 9.35 -18.90 23.82
N GLN A 153 8.83 -18.50 24.98
CA GLN A 153 7.85 -19.28 25.76
C GLN A 153 6.40 -18.95 25.41
N ASP A 154 6.17 -17.85 24.67
CA ASP A 154 4.84 -17.46 24.24
C ASP A 154 4.38 -18.29 23.04
N ALA A 155 3.24 -18.97 23.21
CA ALA A 155 2.64 -19.81 22.17
C ALA A 155 2.25 -18.98 20.94
N THR A 156 1.97 -17.69 21.11
CA THR A 156 1.58 -16.78 20.03
C THR A 156 2.74 -16.47 19.09
N GLU A 157 3.92 -16.13 19.63
CA GLU A 157 5.12 -15.84 18.84
C GLU A 157 5.62 -17.07 18.08
N GLN A 158 5.58 -18.26 18.71
CA GLN A 158 5.92 -19.52 18.03
C GLN A 158 4.91 -19.89 16.94
N HIS A 159 3.62 -19.63 17.16
CA HIS A 159 2.55 -19.92 16.20
C HIS A 159 2.63 -19.01 14.98
N ASN A 160 2.87 -17.71 15.18
CA ASN A 160 3.07 -16.74 14.10
C ASN A 160 4.30 -17.13 13.25
N PHE A 161 5.43 -17.44 13.89
CA PHE A 161 6.62 -17.89 13.19
C PHE A 161 6.37 -19.13 12.32
N LYS A 162 5.66 -20.13 12.87
CA LYS A 162 5.37 -21.40 12.18
C LYS A 162 4.44 -21.22 10.97
N LYS A 163 3.61 -20.18 10.96
CA LYS A 163 2.75 -19.81 9.81
C LYS A 163 3.48 -18.94 8.78
N MET A 164 4.27 -17.97 9.22
CA MET A 164 4.92 -17.00 8.33
C MET A 164 6.04 -17.60 7.48
N LEU A 165 6.91 -18.44 8.06
CA LEU A 165 8.04 -19.01 7.33
C LEU A 165 7.64 -19.79 6.06
N PRO A 166 6.69 -20.76 6.11
CA PRO A 166 6.29 -21.48 4.90
C PRO A 166 5.52 -20.60 3.90
N ARG A 167 4.83 -19.57 4.37
CA ARG A 167 4.14 -18.59 3.52
C ARG A 167 5.16 -17.77 2.72
N ASP A 168 6.17 -17.22 3.40
CA ASP A 168 7.25 -16.48 2.76
C ASP A 168 8.05 -17.36 1.80
N GLU A 169 8.32 -18.63 2.16
CA GLU A 169 9.03 -19.55 1.28
C GLU A 169 8.25 -19.78 -0.03
N ARG A 170 6.94 -19.96 0.08
CA ARG A 170 6.05 -20.13 -1.07
C ARG A 170 6.00 -18.86 -1.92
N ARG A 171 5.93 -17.68 -1.30
CA ARG A 171 5.95 -16.40 -1.99
C ARG A 171 7.28 -16.16 -2.69
N PHE A 172 8.39 -16.45 -2.03
CA PHE A 172 9.74 -16.35 -2.60
C PHE A 172 9.89 -17.25 -3.83
N LYS A 173 9.49 -18.52 -3.72
CA LYS A 173 9.45 -19.46 -4.85
C LYS A 173 8.53 -19.03 -5.99
N ARG A 174 7.49 -18.24 -5.70
CA ARG A 174 6.59 -17.71 -6.73
C ARG A 174 7.21 -16.51 -7.46
N ALA A 175 7.99 -15.71 -6.75
CA ALA A 175 8.73 -14.59 -7.30
C ALA A 175 9.96 -15.03 -8.10
N ASP A 176 10.61 -16.12 -7.66
CA ASP A 176 11.74 -16.77 -8.33
C ASP A 176 11.29 -17.41 -9.66
N LEU A 177 11.63 -16.75 -10.77
CA LEU A 177 11.16 -17.13 -12.11
C LEU A 177 12.00 -18.25 -12.73
N ASP A 178 13.29 -18.35 -12.37
CA ASP A 178 14.19 -19.37 -12.89
C ASP A 178 14.33 -20.60 -11.97
N GLY A 179 13.87 -20.49 -10.73
CA GLY A 179 13.78 -21.57 -9.77
C GLY A 179 15.11 -21.92 -9.11
N ASP A 180 16.10 -21.02 -9.13
CA ASP A 180 17.43 -21.23 -8.54
C ASP A 180 17.49 -20.97 -7.03
N LEU A 181 16.40 -20.45 -6.44
CA LEU A 181 16.29 -19.99 -5.05
C LEU A 181 17.23 -18.83 -4.69
N GLU A 182 17.68 -18.07 -5.68
CA GLU A 182 18.52 -16.87 -5.58
C GLU A 182 17.85 -15.69 -6.30
N ALA A 183 17.09 -14.89 -5.54
CA ALA A 183 16.33 -13.79 -6.13
C ALA A 183 17.24 -12.68 -6.67
N THR A 184 17.01 -12.31 -7.93
CA THR A 184 17.48 -11.05 -8.52
C THR A 184 16.78 -9.85 -7.88
N ARG A 185 17.19 -8.62 -8.25
CA ARG A 185 16.56 -7.40 -7.73
C ARG A 185 15.08 -7.34 -8.06
N GLU A 186 14.74 -7.69 -9.28
CA GLU A 186 13.37 -7.71 -9.78
C GLU A 186 12.53 -8.74 -9.04
N GLU A 187 13.05 -9.96 -8.84
CA GLU A 187 12.34 -11.04 -8.15
C GLU A 187 12.19 -10.75 -6.65
N PHE A 188 13.23 -10.22 -6.00
CA PHE A 188 13.14 -9.83 -4.59
C PHE A 188 12.18 -8.65 -4.41
N THR A 189 12.11 -7.74 -5.38
CA THR A 189 11.09 -6.68 -5.39
C THR A 189 9.69 -7.27 -5.54
N ALA A 190 9.49 -8.25 -6.42
CA ALA A 190 8.21 -8.95 -6.58
C ALA A 190 7.81 -9.76 -5.34
N PHE A 191 8.78 -10.28 -4.60
CA PHE A 191 8.58 -10.94 -3.32
C PHE A 191 8.11 -9.97 -2.21
N LEU A 192 8.69 -8.77 -2.14
CA LEU A 192 8.34 -7.75 -1.14
C LEU A 192 7.08 -6.96 -1.49
N HIS A 193 6.81 -6.75 -2.78
CA HIS A 193 5.69 -5.98 -3.31
C HIS A 193 4.88 -6.79 -4.34
N PRO A 194 4.31 -7.95 -3.96
CA PRO A 194 3.65 -8.86 -4.89
C PRO A 194 2.41 -8.24 -5.57
N GLU A 195 1.79 -7.23 -4.97
CA GLU A 195 0.67 -6.46 -5.54
C GLU A 195 1.02 -5.74 -6.86
N GLU A 196 2.30 -5.40 -7.05
CA GLU A 196 2.80 -4.64 -8.19
C GLU A 196 3.12 -5.51 -9.42
N PHE A 197 3.10 -6.84 -9.25
CA PHE A 197 3.54 -7.79 -10.27
C PHE A 197 2.41 -8.75 -10.66
N GLU A 198 2.04 -8.74 -11.95
CA GLU A 198 0.91 -9.54 -12.45
C GLU A 198 1.04 -11.03 -12.12
N HIS A 199 2.25 -11.60 -12.22
CA HIS A 199 2.51 -13.02 -11.93
C HIS A 199 2.40 -13.37 -10.44
N MET A 200 2.44 -12.36 -9.55
CA MET A 200 2.34 -12.50 -8.10
C MET A 200 0.92 -12.27 -7.58
N LYS A 201 -0.01 -11.73 -8.38
CA LYS A 201 -1.39 -11.48 -7.93
C LYS A 201 -2.08 -12.71 -7.35
N ASP A 202 -1.81 -13.90 -7.89
CA ASP A 202 -2.39 -15.15 -7.39
C ASP A 202 -1.92 -15.49 -5.97
N ILE A 203 -0.66 -15.15 -5.63
CA ILE A 203 -0.15 -15.38 -4.28
C ILE A 203 -0.78 -14.41 -3.28
N VAL A 204 -1.02 -13.15 -3.68
CA VAL A 204 -1.73 -12.16 -2.86
C VAL A 204 -3.14 -12.66 -2.52
N VAL A 205 -3.88 -13.13 -3.52
CA VAL A 205 -5.23 -13.68 -3.34
C VAL A 205 -5.24 -14.89 -2.42
N LEU A 206 -4.32 -15.84 -2.63
CA LEU A 206 -4.22 -17.03 -1.79
C LEU A 206 -3.95 -16.67 -0.33
N GLU A 207 -3.03 -15.75 -0.11
CA GLU A 207 -2.63 -15.34 1.22
C GLU A 207 -3.71 -14.53 1.93
N THR A 208 -4.45 -13.66 1.23
CA THR A 208 -5.63 -13.00 1.77
C THR A 208 -6.71 -14.01 2.17
N LEU A 209 -6.93 -15.04 1.36
CA LEU A 209 -7.84 -16.13 1.73
C LEU A 209 -7.38 -16.81 3.03
N GLU A 210 -6.12 -17.24 3.11
CA GLU A 210 -5.58 -17.90 4.31
C GLU A 210 -5.62 -17.02 5.58
N ASP A 211 -5.61 -15.69 5.43
CA ASP A 211 -5.72 -14.77 6.56
C ASP A 211 -7.14 -14.67 7.10
N ILE A 212 -8.15 -14.78 6.23
CA ILE A 212 -9.57 -14.60 6.59
C ILE A 212 -10.23 -15.94 6.91
N ASP A 213 -9.96 -16.99 6.12
CA ASP A 213 -10.47 -18.36 6.28
C ASP A 213 -9.94 -18.97 7.59
N LYS A 214 -10.77 -18.93 8.63
CA LYS A 214 -10.42 -19.43 9.98
C LYS A 214 -10.71 -20.91 10.11
N ASN A 215 -11.67 -21.42 9.34
CA ASN A 215 -12.11 -22.81 9.41
C ASN A 215 -11.34 -23.73 8.44
N GLU A 216 -10.50 -23.16 7.58
CA GLU A 216 -9.63 -23.80 6.59
C GLU A 216 -10.41 -24.61 5.52
N ASP A 217 -11.64 -24.17 5.17
CA ASP A 217 -12.47 -24.83 4.15
C ASP A 217 -12.18 -24.33 2.71
N GLY A 218 -11.32 -23.33 2.57
CA GLY A 218 -10.90 -22.74 1.31
C GLY A 218 -11.84 -21.68 0.74
N PHE A 219 -12.81 -21.22 1.54
CA PHE A 219 -13.72 -20.12 1.23
C PHE A 219 -13.72 -19.11 2.38
N VAL A 220 -14.30 -17.94 2.14
CA VAL A 220 -14.58 -16.97 3.21
C VAL A 220 -16.08 -16.85 3.37
N ASP A 221 -16.62 -17.31 4.49
CA ASP A 221 -18.03 -17.08 4.80
C ASP A 221 -18.27 -15.68 5.40
N GLN A 222 -19.55 -15.34 5.59
CA GLN A 222 -19.93 -14.03 6.13
C GLN A 222 -19.40 -13.79 7.54
N ASP A 223 -19.32 -14.83 8.37
CA ASP A 223 -18.86 -14.67 9.76
C ASP A 223 -17.35 -14.44 9.79
N GLU A 224 -16.60 -15.13 8.93
CA GLU A 224 -15.16 -14.90 8.74
C GLU A 224 -14.84 -13.52 8.18
N TYR A 225 -15.63 -13.04 7.20
CA TYR A 225 -15.48 -11.68 6.65
C TYR A 225 -15.71 -10.58 7.71
N ILE A 226 -16.64 -10.79 8.63
CA ILE A 226 -16.98 -9.83 9.69
C ILE A 226 -16.07 -9.95 10.91
N ALA A 227 -15.48 -11.13 11.16
CA ALA A 227 -14.74 -11.43 12.38
C ALA A 227 -13.56 -10.47 12.68
N ASP A 228 -12.92 -9.91 11.65
CA ASP A 228 -11.83 -8.94 11.84
C ASP A 228 -12.33 -7.53 12.18
N MET A 229 -13.57 -7.19 11.79
CA MET A 229 -14.20 -5.90 12.08
C MET A 229 -15.00 -5.90 13.39
N PHE A 230 -15.55 -7.06 13.77
CA PHE A 230 -16.41 -7.23 14.93
C PHE A 230 -16.10 -8.51 15.69
N ALA A 231 -15.53 -8.36 16.88
CA ALA A 231 -15.49 -9.44 17.84
C ALA A 231 -16.88 -9.56 18.47
N HIS A 232 -17.60 -10.64 18.16
CA HIS A 232 -18.86 -10.96 18.82
C HIS A 232 -18.69 -10.99 20.34
N GLU A 233 -19.29 -10.03 21.04
CA GLU A 233 -19.50 -10.14 22.49
C GLU A 233 -20.68 -11.07 22.75
N ASP A 234 -20.48 -12.09 23.59
CA ASP A 234 -21.51 -13.08 23.92
C ASP A 234 -22.80 -12.42 24.43
N GLY A 235 -23.86 -12.48 23.61
CA GLY A 235 -25.24 -12.17 24.02
C GLY A 235 -25.77 -10.77 23.70
N GLY A 236 -25.02 -9.93 22.98
CA GLY A 236 -25.53 -8.66 22.43
C GLY A 236 -26.16 -8.81 21.04
N PRO A 237 -27.14 -7.96 20.65
CA PRO A 237 -27.58 -7.89 19.26
C PRO A 237 -26.46 -7.37 18.35
N GLU A 238 -26.39 -7.86 17.11
CA GLU A 238 -25.48 -7.30 16.11
C GLU A 238 -25.79 -5.81 15.87
N PRO A 239 -24.77 -4.93 15.85
CA PRO A 239 -24.96 -3.53 15.46
C PRO A 239 -25.50 -3.39 14.03
N ASP A 240 -26.27 -2.33 13.77
CA ASP A 240 -26.85 -2.06 12.44
C ASP A 240 -25.82 -2.00 11.30
N TRP A 241 -24.58 -1.58 11.61
CA TRP A 241 -23.49 -1.54 10.63
C TRP A 241 -23.04 -2.96 10.23
N VAL A 242 -23.06 -3.94 11.14
CA VAL A 242 -22.73 -5.34 10.84
C VAL A 242 -23.79 -5.93 9.92
N VAL A 243 -25.07 -5.66 10.20
CA VAL A 243 -26.19 -6.09 9.33
C VAL A 243 -26.02 -5.51 7.92
N THR A 244 -25.68 -4.22 7.82
CA THR A 244 -25.45 -3.56 6.53
C THR A 244 -24.24 -4.14 5.79
N GLU A 245 -23.20 -4.54 6.51
CA GLU A 245 -22.00 -5.13 5.93
C GLU A 245 -22.24 -6.58 5.44
N ARG A 246 -23.07 -7.35 6.15
CA ARG A 246 -23.56 -8.66 5.70
C ARG A 246 -24.41 -8.56 4.44
N GLU A 247 -25.27 -7.54 4.34
CA GLU A 247 -26.01 -7.25 3.11
C GLU A 247 -25.06 -6.91 1.95
N GLN A 248 -24.05 -6.06 2.20
CA GLN A 248 -23.04 -5.74 1.18
C GLN A 248 -22.21 -6.95 0.75
N PHE A 249 -21.86 -7.84 1.67
CA PHE A 249 -21.22 -9.10 1.34
C PHE A 249 -22.08 -9.88 0.35
N ALA A 250 -23.35 -10.10 0.72
CA ALA A 250 -24.29 -10.85 -0.09
C ALA A 250 -24.58 -10.20 -1.43
N ASP A 251 -24.49 -8.87 -1.56
CA ASP A 251 -24.82 -8.14 -2.80
C ASP A 251 -23.62 -7.96 -3.73
N PHE A 252 -22.43 -7.67 -3.18
CA PHE A 252 -21.26 -7.21 -3.96
C PHE A 252 -20.02 -8.11 -3.85
N ARG A 253 -19.90 -8.93 -2.80
CA ARG A 253 -18.72 -9.78 -2.58
C ARG A 253 -18.94 -11.19 -3.07
N ASP A 254 -20.06 -11.77 -2.66
CA ASP A 254 -20.58 -13.04 -3.17
C ASP A 254 -21.29 -12.77 -4.51
N LEU A 255 -20.57 -12.94 -5.61
CA LEU A 255 -21.05 -12.69 -6.96
C LEU A 255 -21.94 -13.84 -7.44
N ASN A 256 -21.62 -15.07 -7.05
CA ASN A 256 -22.32 -16.26 -7.48
C ASN A 256 -23.55 -16.61 -6.60
N LYS A 257 -23.71 -15.93 -5.46
CA LYS A 257 -24.78 -16.05 -4.46
C LYS A 257 -24.82 -17.40 -3.73
N ASP A 258 -23.66 -18.03 -3.50
CA ASP A 258 -23.56 -19.31 -2.79
C ASP A 258 -23.35 -19.17 -1.26
N GLY A 259 -23.31 -17.94 -0.76
CA GLY A 259 -23.22 -17.58 0.65
C GLY A 259 -21.79 -17.43 1.18
N LYS A 260 -20.78 -17.57 0.32
CA LYS A 260 -19.37 -17.51 0.67
C LYS A 260 -18.57 -16.90 -0.50
N MET A 261 -17.34 -16.53 -0.24
CA MET A 261 -16.43 -16.00 -1.25
C MET A 261 -15.40 -17.05 -1.65
N ASP A 262 -15.29 -17.27 -2.96
CA ASP A 262 -14.22 -18.06 -3.55
C ASP A 262 -12.98 -17.19 -3.92
N LYS A 263 -11.94 -17.83 -4.45
CA LYS A 263 -10.70 -17.15 -4.84
C LYS A 263 -10.88 -16.09 -5.93
N GLU A 264 -11.79 -16.30 -6.88
CA GLU A 264 -12.03 -15.35 -7.96
C GLU A 264 -12.79 -14.12 -7.45
N GLU A 265 -13.72 -14.34 -6.52
CA GLU A 265 -14.44 -13.26 -5.83
C GLU A 265 -13.50 -12.44 -4.93
N ILE A 266 -12.61 -13.10 -4.19
CA ILE A 266 -11.53 -12.44 -3.44
C ILE A 266 -10.65 -11.64 -4.39
N ARG A 267 -10.22 -12.23 -5.52
CA ARG A 267 -9.42 -11.53 -6.53
C ARG A 267 -10.12 -10.27 -7.03
N HIS A 268 -11.40 -10.35 -7.36
CA HIS A 268 -12.17 -9.19 -7.81
C HIS A 268 -12.26 -8.10 -6.74
N TRP A 269 -12.37 -8.50 -5.47
CA TRP A 269 -12.44 -7.60 -4.34
C TRP A 269 -11.11 -6.86 -4.09
N ILE A 270 -9.99 -7.57 -4.00
CA ILE A 270 -8.70 -6.98 -3.61
C ILE A 270 -7.89 -6.45 -4.80
N LEU A 271 -8.16 -6.94 -6.01
CA LEU A 271 -7.52 -6.53 -7.25
C LEU A 271 -8.58 -6.19 -8.31
N PRO A 272 -9.38 -5.13 -8.10
CA PRO A 272 -10.41 -4.73 -9.04
C PRO A 272 -9.79 -4.42 -10.41
N GLN A 273 -10.19 -5.18 -11.44
CA GLN A 273 -9.63 -5.06 -12.79
C GLN A 273 -9.87 -3.69 -13.43
N ASP A 274 -10.91 -2.98 -12.98
CA ASP A 274 -11.37 -1.72 -13.57
C ASP A 274 -10.86 -0.47 -12.84
N TYR A 275 -10.14 -0.62 -11.72
CA TYR A 275 -9.70 0.52 -10.92
C TYR A 275 -8.19 0.77 -11.03
N ASP A 276 -7.85 1.76 -11.85
CA ASP A 276 -6.48 2.27 -11.99
C ASP A 276 -6.29 3.48 -11.07
N HIS A 277 -5.64 3.26 -9.92
CA HIS A 277 -5.38 4.30 -8.91
C HIS A 277 -4.63 5.50 -9.51
N ALA A 278 -3.61 5.26 -10.33
CA ALA A 278 -2.85 6.33 -10.96
C ALA A 278 -3.71 7.13 -11.95
N LEU A 279 -4.66 6.49 -12.63
CA LEU A 279 -5.60 7.18 -13.51
C LEU A 279 -6.65 7.99 -12.73
N ALA A 280 -7.11 7.48 -11.58
CA ALA A 280 -8.01 8.21 -10.71
C ALA A 280 -7.34 9.49 -10.18
N GLU A 281 -6.10 9.36 -9.70
CA GLU A 281 -5.29 10.48 -9.20
C GLU A 281 -4.97 11.49 -10.32
N ALA A 282 -4.53 11.02 -11.49
CA ALA A 282 -4.28 11.90 -12.63
C ALA A 282 -5.53 12.67 -13.07
N ARG A 283 -6.70 12.02 -13.09
CA ARG A 283 -7.98 12.69 -13.40
C ARG A 283 -8.34 13.73 -12.35
N HIS A 284 -8.11 13.45 -11.08
CA HIS A 284 -8.34 14.39 -9.99
C HIS A 284 -7.43 15.63 -10.12
N LEU A 285 -6.13 15.42 -10.33
CA LEU A 285 -5.15 16.50 -10.51
C LEU A 285 -5.49 17.41 -11.69
N VAL A 286 -5.89 16.82 -12.83
CA VAL A 286 -6.36 17.59 -13.99
C VAL A 286 -7.65 18.35 -13.66
N TYR A 287 -8.65 17.69 -13.08
CA TYR A 287 -9.93 18.32 -12.76
C TYR A 287 -9.78 19.54 -11.83
N GLU A 288 -8.89 19.46 -10.84
CA GLU A 288 -8.67 20.54 -9.86
C GLU A 288 -7.78 21.68 -10.39
N SER A 289 -7.01 21.44 -11.46
CA SER A 289 -5.97 22.39 -11.92
C SER A 289 -6.21 22.96 -13.32
N ASP A 290 -7.08 22.34 -14.11
CA ASP A 290 -7.45 22.79 -15.47
C ASP A 290 -8.41 23.99 -15.39
N VAL A 291 -7.85 25.19 -15.60
CA VAL A 291 -8.59 26.45 -15.41
C VAL A 291 -9.45 26.76 -16.63
N ASP A 292 -8.94 26.48 -17.83
CA ASP A 292 -9.62 26.79 -19.09
C ASP A 292 -10.52 25.65 -19.62
N LYS A 293 -10.47 24.49 -18.96
CA LYS A 293 -11.29 23.28 -19.19
C LYS A 293 -11.00 22.59 -20.52
N ASP A 294 -9.77 22.67 -21.00
CA ASP A 294 -9.34 22.01 -22.23
C ASP A 294 -8.93 20.52 -22.05
N GLN A 295 -9.00 20.03 -20.81
CA GLN A 295 -8.63 18.68 -20.35
C GLN A 295 -7.13 18.37 -20.39
N LYS A 296 -6.31 19.42 -20.47
CA LYS A 296 -4.85 19.35 -20.39
C LYS A 296 -4.39 20.39 -19.40
N LEU A 297 -3.14 20.28 -18.96
CA LEU A 297 -2.56 21.22 -18.03
C LEU A 297 -1.34 21.88 -18.65
N THR A 298 -1.34 23.21 -18.64
CA THR A 298 -0.13 23.99 -18.88
C THR A 298 0.79 23.94 -17.65
N LYS A 299 2.07 24.24 -17.87
CA LYS A 299 3.04 24.33 -16.77
C LYS A 299 2.62 25.39 -15.75
N GLU A 300 2.10 26.52 -16.23
CA GLU A 300 1.60 27.61 -15.40
C GLU A 300 0.44 27.15 -14.49
N GLU A 301 -0.54 26.42 -15.01
CA GLU A 301 -1.65 25.89 -14.22
C GLU A 301 -1.19 24.95 -13.10
N ILE A 302 -0.23 24.07 -13.40
CA ILE A 302 0.36 23.16 -12.40
C ILE A 302 1.12 23.95 -11.32
N LEU A 303 1.89 24.98 -11.69
CA LEU A 303 2.67 25.79 -10.76
C LEU A 303 1.81 26.77 -9.94
N ASP A 304 0.65 27.17 -10.47
CA ASP A 304 -0.32 27.97 -9.75
C ASP A 304 -1.05 27.12 -8.71
N ASN A 305 -1.37 25.85 -9.05
CA ASN A 305 -1.90 24.86 -8.11
C ASN A 305 -0.82 23.96 -7.47
N TRP A 306 0.39 24.49 -7.25
CA TRP A 306 1.54 23.70 -6.81
C TRP A 306 1.28 22.88 -5.55
N ASN A 307 0.55 23.42 -4.56
CA ASN A 307 0.29 22.74 -3.29
C ASN A 307 -0.44 21.40 -3.47
N MET A 308 -1.34 21.33 -4.46
CA MET A 308 -2.04 20.09 -4.83
C MET A 308 -1.05 19.05 -5.37
N PHE A 309 -0.20 19.45 -6.31
CA PHE A 309 0.77 18.54 -6.93
C PHE A 309 1.85 18.07 -5.98
N VAL A 310 2.36 18.95 -5.13
CA VAL A 310 3.42 18.60 -4.19
C VAL A 310 2.96 17.55 -3.18
N GLY A 311 1.71 17.61 -2.71
CA GLY A 311 1.13 16.61 -1.80
C GLY A 311 0.60 15.35 -2.50
N SER A 312 0.74 15.22 -3.82
CA SER A 312 0.12 14.14 -4.60
C SER A 312 1.07 12.97 -4.83
N GLN A 313 0.54 11.89 -5.40
CA GLN A 313 1.36 10.75 -5.86
C GLN A 313 2.33 11.13 -6.98
N ALA A 314 2.11 12.25 -7.69
CA ALA A 314 2.98 12.69 -8.79
C ALA A 314 4.38 13.12 -8.31
N THR A 315 4.56 13.41 -7.02
CA THR A 315 5.83 13.82 -6.40
C THR A 315 6.27 12.88 -5.28
N ASN A 316 5.65 11.70 -5.17
CA ASN A 316 5.72 10.84 -4.00
C ASN A 316 5.47 11.63 -2.70
N TYR A 317 4.37 12.37 -2.65
CA TYR A 317 3.99 13.18 -1.50
C TYR A 317 5.04 14.23 -1.09
N GLY A 318 5.83 14.69 -2.08
CA GLY A 318 6.82 15.76 -1.90
C GLY A 318 8.25 15.25 -1.69
N GLU A 319 8.45 13.94 -1.48
CA GLU A 319 9.80 13.38 -1.31
C GLU A 319 10.68 13.64 -2.54
N ASP A 320 10.12 13.51 -3.75
CA ASP A 320 10.86 13.71 -5.00
C ASP A 320 11.29 15.17 -5.19
N LEU A 321 10.68 16.12 -4.48
CA LEU A 321 11.18 17.49 -4.48
C LEU A 321 12.45 17.64 -3.67
N THR A 322 12.71 16.79 -2.67
CA THR A 322 13.89 16.90 -1.81
C THR A 322 15.13 16.24 -2.40
N LYS A 323 14.97 15.40 -3.43
CA LYS A 323 16.05 14.67 -4.11
C LYS A 323 16.84 15.56 -5.07
N ASP A 324 18.15 15.33 -5.17
CA ASP A 324 19.02 16.03 -6.10
C ASP A 324 18.67 15.67 -7.56
N HIS A 325 18.64 16.68 -8.43
CA HIS A 325 17.96 16.62 -9.72
C HIS A 325 18.53 15.62 -10.74
N ASP A 326 19.75 15.11 -10.53
CA ASP A 326 20.42 14.19 -11.45
C ASP A 326 19.97 12.72 -11.29
N GLU A 327 19.23 12.39 -10.22
CA GLU A 327 18.75 11.03 -9.91
C GLU A 327 17.24 10.82 -10.20
N LEU A 328 16.54 11.86 -10.66
CA LEU A 328 15.08 11.89 -10.84
C LEU A 328 14.61 11.68 -12.30
#